data_AF-A0A6H1P178-F1
#
_entry.id   AF-A0A6H1P178-F1
#
_cell.length_a   1.000
_cell.length_b   1.000
_cell.length_c   1.000
_cell.angle_alpha   90.00
_cell.angle_beta   90.00
_cell.angle_gamma   90.00
#
_symmetry.space_group_name_H-M   'P 1'
#
loop_
_entity.id
_entity.type
_entity.pdbx_description
1 polymer ?
#
loop_
_entity_poly.entity_id
_entity_poly.type
_entity_poly.pdbx_seq_one_letter_code
_entity_poly.pdbx_strand_id
1 'polypeptide(L)'
;MLYDKPDLFINAKMDQLNPKDEQVITWLTEDLDKMLENYVKEGGSVLAWHAGMAGYKSESNYIRMLRGYFVYHPPGLQNVTYMLEENEKSGENTFSISEEHYFVHCDKTNTEVDLWSIGVDGESIAGWNHSYGNGKICCFTPAHTKEGMLNENISRLLAEKINWALFK
;
A
#
# COMPACT_ATOMS: atom_id res chain seq x y z
N MET A 1 -18.21 -9.56 -6.85
CA MET A 1 -17.37 -9.14 -5.72
C MET A 1 -16.62 -10.37 -5.17
N LEU A 2 -15.30 -10.50 -5.38
CA LEU A 2 -14.39 -11.64 -5.07
C LEU A 2 -14.80 -13.06 -5.53
N TYR A 3 -16.06 -13.45 -5.40
CA TYR A 3 -16.61 -14.71 -5.95
C TYR A 3 -16.47 -14.81 -7.47
N ASP A 4 -16.43 -13.67 -8.16
CA ASP A 4 -16.18 -13.59 -9.61
C ASP A 4 -14.70 -13.82 -9.96
N LYS A 5 -13.84 -14.02 -8.95
CA LYS A 5 -12.39 -14.24 -9.07
C LYS A 5 -11.72 -13.21 -9.99
N PRO A 6 -11.82 -11.90 -9.67
CA PRO A 6 -11.11 -10.89 -10.47
C PRO A 6 -9.62 -11.19 -10.47
N ASP A 7 -8.90 -10.80 -11.52
CA ASP A 7 -7.44 -10.98 -11.54
C ASP A 7 -6.74 -10.06 -10.51
N LEU A 8 -7.35 -8.92 -10.17
CA LEU A 8 -6.81 -7.96 -9.20
C LEU A 8 -7.92 -7.32 -8.35
N PHE A 9 -7.71 -7.32 -7.03
CA PHE A 9 -8.48 -6.54 -6.07
C PHE A 9 -7.65 -5.33 -5.62
N ILE A 10 -8.15 -4.12 -5.83
CA ILE A 10 -7.48 -2.88 -5.41
C ILE A 10 -8.22 -2.32 -4.21
N ASN A 11 -7.51 -2.18 -3.09
CA ASN A 11 -8.04 -1.54 -1.90
C ASN A 11 -7.37 -0.19 -1.67
N ALA A 12 -8.16 0.88 -1.75
CA ALA A 12 -7.74 2.24 -1.45
C ALA A 12 -8.55 2.88 -0.32
N LYS A 13 -9.07 2.05 0.60
CA LYS A 13 -9.90 2.50 1.73
C LYS A 13 -9.28 2.05 3.04
N MET A 14 -9.33 2.93 4.04
CA MET A 14 -9.06 2.55 5.43
C MET A 14 -10.13 1.61 5.97
N ASP A 15 -9.81 0.84 7.01
CA ASP A 15 -10.74 -0.12 7.60
C ASP A 15 -11.92 0.54 8.32
N GLN A 16 -11.61 1.59 9.08
CA GLN A 16 -12.57 2.26 9.96
C GLN A 16 -13.53 3.14 9.14
N LEU A 17 -14.84 2.90 9.30
CA LEU A 17 -15.90 3.64 8.61
C LEU A 17 -16.26 4.95 9.32
N ASN A 18 -16.09 4.99 10.64
CA ASN A 18 -16.40 6.13 11.50
C ASN A 18 -15.24 6.38 12.50
N PRO A 19 -14.05 6.76 12.01
CA PRO A 19 -12.83 6.84 12.83
C PRO A 19 -12.86 7.91 13.94
N LYS A 20 -13.87 8.78 13.96
CA LYS A 20 -14.01 9.87 14.95
C LYS A 20 -14.96 9.53 16.10
N ASP A 21 -15.62 8.39 16.05
CA ASP A 21 -16.61 7.99 17.04
C ASP A 21 -15.97 7.15 18.16
N GLU A 22 -16.57 7.14 19.36
CA GLU A 22 -16.09 6.31 20.48
C GLU A 22 -16.12 4.81 20.15
N GLN A 23 -17.17 4.37 19.44
CA GLN A 23 -17.28 3.00 18.94
C GLN A 23 -16.98 2.96 17.45
N VAL A 24 -15.78 2.50 17.12
CA VAL A 24 -15.32 2.36 15.74
C VAL A 24 -15.89 1.10 15.10
N ILE A 25 -16.50 1.28 13.93
CA ILE A 25 -17.02 0.26 13.02
C ILE A 25 -16.01 0.08 11.90
N THR A 26 -15.68 -1.17 11.59
CA THR A 26 -14.78 -1.55 10.51
C THR A 26 -15.55 -2.23 9.39
N TRP A 27 -15.11 -2.07 8.14
CA TRP A 27 -15.70 -2.80 7.02
C TRP A 27 -15.12 -4.20 6.88
N LEU A 28 -13.87 -4.42 7.31
CA LEU A 28 -13.24 -5.73 7.29
C LEU A 28 -13.77 -6.58 8.45
N THR A 29 -14.78 -7.39 8.17
CA THR A 29 -15.26 -8.43 9.09
C THR A 29 -14.34 -9.64 9.07
N GLU A 30 -14.41 -10.51 10.08
CA GLU A 30 -13.62 -11.76 10.12
C GLU A 30 -13.85 -12.67 8.90
N ASP A 31 -15.08 -12.73 8.40
CA ASP A 31 -15.42 -13.53 7.23
C ASP A 31 -14.84 -12.93 5.94
N LEU A 32 -14.88 -11.59 5.81
CA LEU A 32 -14.25 -10.90 4.68
C LEU A 32 -12.73 -11.03 4.71
N ASP A 33 -12.13 -10.96 5.90
CA ASP A 33 -10.69 -11.13 6.10
C ASP A 33 -10.21 -12.52 5.67
N LYS A 34 -10.91 -13.58 6.07
CA LYS A 34 -10.66 -14.96 5.60
C LYS A 34 -10.91 -15.11 4.10
N MET A 35 -11.96 -14.48 3.58
CA MET A 35 -12.29 -14.56 2.15
C MET A 35 -11.22 -13.90 1.27
N LEU A 36 -10.70 -12.74 1.69
CA LEU A 36 -9.58 -12.06 1.02
C LEU A 36 -8.32 -12.93 1.05
N GLU A 37 -8.01 -13.53 2.20
CA GLU A 37 -6.84 -14.42 2.32
C GLU A 37 -6.93 -15.64 1.41
N ASN A 38 -8.10 -16.28 1.35
CA ASN A 38 -8.33 -17.43 0.47
C ASN A 38 -8.27 -17.03 -1.01
N TYR A 39 -8.85 -15.87 -1.36
CA TYR A 39 -8.78 -15.35 -2.73
C TYR A 39 -7.33 -15.21 -3.21
N VAL A 40 -6.42 -14.66 -2.37
CA VAL A 40 -5.00 -14.55 -2.74
C VAL A 40 -4.33 -15.92 -2.77
N LYS A 41 -4.58 -16.78 -1.77
CA LYS A 41 -4.02 -18.16 -1.75
C LYS A 41 -4.41 -18.96 -3.00
N GLU A 42 -5.58 -18.73 -3.56
CA GLU A 42 -6.09 -19.36 -4.78
C GLU A 42 -5.56 -18.76 -6.10
N GLY A 43 -4.73 -17.71 -6.04
CA GLY A 43 -4.10 -17.11 -7.22
C GLY A 43 -4.60 -15.71 -7.58
N GLY A 44 -5.49 -15.12 -6.78
CA GLY A 44 -5.87 -13.72 -6.92
C GLY A 44 -4.75 -12.78 -6.47
N SER A 45 -4.76 -11.56 -6.99
CA SER A 45 -3.80 -10.53 -6.60
C SER A 45 -4.48 -9.39 -5.83
N VAL A 46 -3.74 -8.79 -4.89
CA VAL A 46 -4.17 -7.61 -4.12
C VAL A 46 -3.18 -6.47 -4.28
N LEU A 47 -3.71 -5.27 -4.56
CA LEU A 47 -3.00 -4.00 -4.42
C LEU A 47 -3.58 -3.22 -3.24
N ALA A 48 -2.80 -3.08 -2.16
CA ALA A 48 -3.11 -2.20 -1.05
C ALA A 48 -2.52 -0.82 -1.32
N TRP A 49 -3.38 0.16 -1.57
CA TRP A 49 -3.01 1.48 -2.06
C TRP A 49 -3.34 2.56 -1.03
N HIS A 50 -2.31 3.30 -0.58
CA HIS A 50 -2.43 4.41 0.36
C HIS A 50 -3.28 4.05 1.59
N ALA A 51 -4.51 4.58 1.71
CA ALA A 51 -5.44 4.30 2.80
C ALA A 51 -5.81 2.81 2.93
N GLY A 52 -5.59 2.01 1.88
CA GLY A 52 -5.70 0.54 1.90
C GLY A 52 -4.81 -0.17 2.92
N MET A 53 -3.95 0.55 3.64
CA MET A 53 -3.08 0.03 4.71
C MET A 53 -3.40 0.62 6.10
N ALA A 54 -4.38 1.53 6.19
CA ALA A 54 -4.65 2.31 7.40
C ALA A 54 -5.86 1.80 8.19
N GLY A 55 -5.72 1.74 9.52
CA GLY A 55 -6.82 1.44 10.44
C GLY A 55 -7.15 -0.04 10.62
N TYR A 56 -6.41 -0.94 9.97
CA TYR A 56 -6.57 -2.39 10.11
C TYR A 56 -5.86 -2.90 11.37
N LYS A 57 -6.43 -3.94 11.98
CA LYS A 57 -5.81 -4.65 13.10
C LYS A 57 -4.55 -5.39 12.64
N SER A 58 -3.46 -5.29 13.39
CA SER A 58 -2.18 -5.90 13.00
C SER A 58 -2.22 -7.43 12.97
N GLU A 59 -3.15 -8.03 13.72
CA GLU A 59 -3.41 -9.46 13.76
C GLU A 59 -4.35 -9.99 12.65
N SER A 60 -4.96 -9.10 11.85
CA SER A 60 -5.82 -9.50 10.72
C SER A 60 -5.03 -10.29 9.67
N ASN A 61 -5.71 -11.19 8.96
CA ASN A 61 -5.11 -11.90 7.84
C ASN A 61 -4.70 -10.92 6.75
N TYR A 62 -5.49 -9.87 6.52
CA TYR A 62 -5.18 -8.79 5.61
C TYR A 62 -3.80 -8.17 5.88
N ILE A 63 -3.53 -7.69 7.09
CA ILE A 63 -2.21 -7.09 7.40
C ILE A 63 -1.08 -8.12 7.37
N ARG A 64 -1.32 -9.36 7.83
CA ARG A 64 -0.34 -10.44 7.74
C ARG A 64 0.04 -10.77 6.29
N MET A 65 -0.93 -10.75 5.37
CA MET A 65 -0.67 -10.88 3.94
C MET A 65 0.09 -9.68 3.39
N LEU A 66 -0.28 -8.45 3.78
CA LEU A 66 0.41 -7.26 3.32
C LEU A 66 1.87 -7.22 3.76
N ARG A 67 2.24 -7.93 4.85
CA ARG A 67 3.58 -7.88 5.46
C ARG A 67 4.02 -6.46 5.81
N GLY A 68 3.06 -5.59 6.08
CA GLY A 68 3.29 -4.19 6.38
C GLY A 68 1.97 -3.45 6.63
N TYR A 69 2.07 -2.32 7.32
CA TYR A 69 0.92 -1.52 7.70
C TYR A 69 1.32 -0.06 7.97
N PHE A 70 0.34 0.84 7.87
CA PHE A 70 0.50 2.25 8.20
C PHE A 70 0.75 2.46 9.70
N VAL A 71 1.76 3.27 10.04
CA VAL A 71 2.06 3.65 11.42
C VAL A 71 1.59 5.08 11.69
N TYR A 72 2.06 6.04 10.89
CA TYR A 72 1.67 7.46 11.01
C TYR A 72 2.05 8.24 9.74
N HIS A 73 1.60 9.49 9.65
CA HIS A 73 2.17 10.49 8.74
C HIS A 73 2.27 11.84 9.48
N PRO A 74 3.20 12.74 9.09
CA PRO A 74 3.25 14.10 9.59
C PRO A 74 1.95 14.87 9.25
N PRO A 75 1.53 15.87 10.05
CA PRO A 75 0.31 16.61 9.78
C PRO A 75 0.41 17.46 8.51
N GLY A 76 -0.57 17.30 7.62
CA GLY A 76 -0.66 18.06 6.37
C GLY A 76 0.31 17.58 5.29
N LEU A 77 0.20 18.20 4.11
CA LEU A 77 1.04 17.84 2.97
C LEU A 77 2.49 18.27 3.18
N GLN A 78 3.40 17.36 2.93
CA GLN A 78 4.85 17.55 3.01
C GLN A 78 5.45 17.52 1.62
N ASN A 79 6.64 18.10 1.44
CA ASN A 79 7.45 17.80 0.26
C ASN A 79 8.12 16.43 0.48
N VAL A 80 7.67 15.43 -0.26
CA VAL A 80 8.16 14.04 -0.17
C VAL A 80 8.95 13.73 -1.41
N THR A 81 10.19 13.28 -1.23
CA THR A 81 11.02 12.76 -2.32
C THR A 81 10.94 11.25 -2.33
N TYR A 82 10.49 10.69 -3.43
CA TYR A 82 10.52 9.25 -3.68
C TYR A 82 11.82 8.84 -4.37
N MET A 83 12.31 7.65 -4.03
CA MET A 83 13.57 7.08 -4.51
C MET A 83 13.30 5.69 -5.07
N LEU A 84 13.68 5.43 -6.32
CA LEU A 84 13.54 4.12 -6.98
C LEU A 84 14.66 3.15 -6.58
N GLU A 85 15.75 3.68 -6.02
CA GLU A 85 16.89 2.93 -5.52
C GLU A 85 17.12 3.28 -4.05
N GLU A 86 17.48 2.28 -3.22
CA GLU A 86 17.68 2.51 -1.80
C GLU A 86 18.86 3.48 -1.57
N ASN A 87 18.62 4.52 -0.76
CA ASN A 87 19.58 5.58 -0.43
C ASN A 87 19.95 6.57 -1.55
N GLU A 88 19.38 6.48 -2.75
CA GLU A 88 19.62 7.46 -3.82
C GLU A 88 18.77 8.71 -3.58
N LYS A 89 19.10 9.51 -2.57
CA LYS A 89 18.30 10.66 -2.09
C LYS A 89 18.19 11.84 -3.06
N SER A 90 18.85 11.76 -4.21
CA SER A 90 18.84 12.75 -5.28
C SER A 90 19.36 12.11 -6.56
N GLY A 91 18.86 12.53 -7.71
CA GLY A 91 19.33 12.05 -9.01
C GLY A 91 18.17 11.74 -9.96
N GLU A 92 18.47 11.03 -11.04
CA GLU A 92 17.47 10.64 -12.05
C GLU A 92 16.47 9.60 -11.53
N ASN A 93 16.84 8.83 -10.50
CA ASN A 93 15.97 7.85 -9.85
C ASN A 93 15.11 8.46 -8.73
N THR A 94 14.97 9.79 -8.70
CA THR A 94 14.18 10.50 -7.68
C THR A 94 13.19 11.48 -8.27
N PHE A 95 12.08 11.68 -7.56
CA PHE A 95 11.14 12.75 -7.85
C PHE A 95 10.45 13.21 -6.57
N SER A 96 10.08 14.49 -6.49
CA SER A 96 9.41 15.07 -5.31
C SER A 96 7.99 15.51 -5.65
N ILE A 97 7.06 15.28 -4.71
CA ILE A 97 5.68 15.77 -4.78
C ILE A 97 5.20 16.27 -3.41
N SER A 98 4.14 17.08 -3.40
CA SER A 98 3.46 17.49 -2.17
C SER A 98 2.43 16.42 -1.77
N GLU A 99 2.63 15.76 -0.63
CA GLU A 99 1.92 14.52 -0.30
C GLU A 99 1.84 14.25 1.22
N GLU A 100 0.92 13.38 1.67
CA GLU A 100 0.93 12.84 3.03
C GLU A 100 2.03 11.78 3.14
N HIS A 101 3.13 12.12 3.81
CA HIS A 101 4.28 11.20 3.93
C HIS A 101 3.98 10.02 4.86
N TYR A 102 3.62 8.88 4.28
CA TYR A 102 3.34 7.67 5.04
C TYR A 102 4.61 7.06 5.63
N PHE A 103 4.60 6.85 6.94
CA PHE A 103 5.51 5.97 7.65
C PHE A 103 4.85 4.62 7.88
N VAL A 104 5.51 3.56 7.43
CA VAL A 104 4.97 2.20 7.48
C VAL A 104 5.91 1.26 8.25
N HIS A 105 5.32 0.24 8.87
CA HIS A 105 6.04 -0.99 9.16
C HIS A 105 6.03 -1.87 7.92
N CYS A 106 7.12 -2.58 7.67
CA CYS A 106 7.24 -3.53 6.57
C CYS A 106 8.24 -4.63 6.94
N ASP A 107 7.86 -5.89 6.73
CA ASP A 107 8.74 -7.03 6.85
C ASP A 107 9.61 -7.16 5.60
N LYS A 108 10.71 -6.39 5.59
CA LYS A 108 11.73 -6.39 4.54
C LYS A 108 12.34 -7.77 4.28
N THR A 109 12.32 -8.68 5.25
CA THR A 109 12.95 -10.00 5.09
C THR A 109 12.15 -10.89 4.14
N ASN A 110 10.83 -10.70 4.13
CA ASN A 110 9.89 -11.50 3.34
C ASN A 110 9.23 -10.68 2.24
N THR A 111 9.78 -9.54 1.84
CA THR A 111 9.23 -8.75 0.73
C THR A 111 10.33 -8.12 -0.10
N GLU A 112 10.01 -7.86 -1.37
CA GLU A 112 10.83 -7.04 -2.24
C GLU A 112 10.38 -5.58 -2.09
N VAL A 113 11.29 -4.73 -1.62
CA VAL A 113 11.06 -3.28 -1.52
C VAL A 113 11.55 -2.64 -2.82
N ASP A 114 10.73 -1.77 -3.40
CA ASP A 114 10.99 -1.20 -4.73
C ASP A 114 10.70 0.31 -4.80
N LEU A 115 10.38 0.93 -3.66
CA LEU A 115 10.21 2.37 -3.55
C LEU A 115 10.45 2.80 -2.12
N TRP A 116 11.26 3.85 -1.96
CA TRP A 116 11.52 4.51 -0.69
C TRP A 116 11.08 5.97 -0.77
N SER A 117 10.96 6.60 0.39
CA SER A 117 10.57 8.00 0.51
C SER A 117 11.35 8.69 1.61
N ILE A 118 11.62 9.98 1.43
CA ILE A 118 12.20 10.85 2.45
C ILE A 118 11.41 12.16 2.52
N GLY A 119 11.14 12.60 3.74
CA GLY A 119 10.41 13.82 4.04
C GLY A 119 10.92 14.48 5.32
N VAL A 120 10.12 15.39 5.89
CA VAL A 120 10.51 16.17 7.08
C VAL A 120 10.80 15.29 8.30
N ASP A 121 10.08 14.18 8.45
CA ASP A 121 10.20 13.27 9.60
C ASP A 121 11.17 12.10 9.34
N GLY A 122 11.92 12.14 8.23
CA GLY A 122 12.94 11.14 7.90
C GLY A 122 12.55 10.23 6.74
N GLU A 123 12.99 8.98 6.79
CA GLU A 123 12.86 8.00 5.70
C GLU A 123 11.79 6.95 5.98
N SER A 124 11.11 6.49 4.93
CA SER A 124 10.21 5.35 5.01
C SER A 124 10.16 4.55 3.71
N ILE A 125 9.62 3.34 3.79
CA ILE A 125 9.29 2.54 2.62
C ILE A 125 7.99 3.06 2.02
N ALA A 126 7.93 3.14 0.70
CA ALA A 126 6.77 3.61 -0.05
C ALA A 126 6.17 2.55 -1.00
N GLY A 127 6.88 1.46 -1.26
CA GLY A 127 6.40 0.40 -2.15
C GLY A 127 7.08 -0.92 -1.86
N TRP A 128 6.30 -1.99 -1.82
CA TRP A 128 6.81 -3.35 -1.70
C TRP A 128 5.86 -4.37 -2.30
N ASN A 129 6.40 -5.52 -2.69
CA ASN A 129 5.64 -6.59 -3.31
C ASN A 129 6.21 -7.98 -2.96
N HIS A 130 5.38 -9.02 -3.04
CA HIS A 130 5.78 -10.42 -2.85
C HIS A 130 4.67 -11.40 -3.29
N SER A 131 5.03 -12.69 -3.40
CA SER A 131 4.06 -13.78 -3.58
C SER A 131 3.46 -14.23 -2.24
N TYR A 132 2.17 -14.58 -2.24
CA TYR A 132 1.47 -15.12 -1.08
C TYR A 132 0.54 -16.27 -1.49
N GLY A 133 0.82 -17.49 -1.05
CA GLY A 133 0.17 -18.68 -1.61
C GLY A 133 0.45 -18.78 -3.11
N ASN A 134 -0.60 -18.91 -3.94
CA ASN A 134 -0.47 -18.87 -5.40
C ASN A 134 -0.68 -17.47 -6.00
N GLY A 135 -0.98 -16.46 -5.18
CA GLY A 135 -1.29 -15.11 -5.60
C GLY A 135 -0.19 -14.10 -5.29
N LYS A 136 -0.51 -12.82 -5.46
CA LYS A 136 0.44 -11.71 -5.33
C LYS A 136 -0.09 -10.60 -4.46
N ILE A 137 0.83 -9.98 -3.71
CA ILE A 137 0.59 -8.82 -2.87
C ILE A 137 1.47 -7.68 -3.36
N CYS A 138 0.87 -6.53 -3.58
CA CYS A 138 1.56 -5.27 -3.83
C CYS A 138 1.03 -4.19 -2.88
N CYS A 139 1.93 -3.45 -2.28
CA CYS A 139 1.61 -2.32 -1.41
C CYS A 139 2.26 -1.06 -1.97
N PHE A 140 1.50 0.02 -2.01
CA PHE A 140 1.94 1.28 -2.61
C PHE A 140 1.39 2.44 -1.80
N THR A 141 2.26 3.24 -1.18
CA THR A 141 1.85 4.34 -0.29
C THR A 141 1.43 5.63 -1.01
N PRO A 142 2.03 6.06 -2.13
CA PRO A 142 1.59 7.26 -2.85
C PRO A 142 0.30 6.96 -3.64
N ALA A 143 -0.65 7.86 -3.83
CA ALA A 143 -0.73 9.25 -3.38
C ALA A 143 -2.11 9.54 -2.75
N HIS A 144 -2.20 10.53 -1.87
CA HIS A 144 -3.42 11.01 -1.24
C HIS A 144 -4.21 11.95 -2.14
N THR A 145 -3.49 12.84 -2.85
CA THR A 145 -4.10 13.95 -3.59
C THR A 145 -4.38 13.61 -5.05
N LYS A 146 -5.34 14.31 -5.65
CA LYS A 146 -5.61 14.19 -7.10
C LYS A 146 -4.37 14.59 -7.90
N GLU A 147 -3.70 15.65 -7.49
CA GLU A 147 -2.50 16.18 -8.11
C GLU A 147 -1.35 15.17 -8.03
N GLY A 148 -1.17 14.52 -6.87
CA GLY A 148 -0.21 13.45 -6.67
C GLY A 148 -0.51 12.24 -7.55
N MET A 149 -1.78 11.82 -7.67
CA MET A 149 -2.17 10.73 -8.59
C MET A 149 -1.88 11.07 -10.06
N LEU A 150 -2.13 12.31 -10.48
CA LEU A 150 -1.90 12.78 -11.85
C LEU A 150 -0.43 13.08 -12.16
N ASN A 151 0.47 13.02 -11.17
CA ASN A 151 1.90 13.09 -11.41
C ASN A 151 2.34 11.93 -12.30
N GLU A 152 3.10 12.21 -13.36
CA GLU A 152 3.50 11.20 -14.34
C GLU A 152 4.31 10.05 -13.74
N ASN A 153 5.16 10.32 -12.74
CA ASN A 153 5.94 9.30 -12.06
C ASN A 153 5.06 8.40 -11.20
N ILE A 154 4.10 8.97 -10.46
CA ILE A 154 3.15 8.20 -9.66
C ILE A 154 2.23 7.36 -10.54
N SER A 155 1.65 7.96 -11.59
CA SER A 155 0.80 7.25 -12.55
C SER A 155 1.54 6.11 -13.24
N ARG A 156 2.81 6.33 -13.63
CA ARG A 156 3.67 5.29 -14.22
C ARG A 156 3.93 4.15 -13.22
N LEU A 157 4.35 4.47 -11.99
CA LEU A 157 4.61 3.48 -10.95
C LEU A 157 3.35 2.67 -10.61
N LEU A 158 2.19 3.32 -10.49
CA LEU A 158 0.92 2.65 -10.26
C LEU A 158 0.58 1.67 -11.40
N ALA A 159 0.79 2.07 -12.65
CA ALA A 159 0.60 1.19 -13.80
C ALA A 159 1.56 -0.01 -13.77
N GLU A 160 2.83 0.20 -13.41
CA GLU A 160 3.82 -0.87 -13.22
C GLU A 160 3.39 -1.86 -12.13
N LYS A 161 2.87 -1.37 -10.99
CA LYS A 161 2.34 -2.23 -9.91
C LYS A 161 1.14 -3.06 -10.37
N ILE A 162 0.19 -2.43 -11.07
CA ILE A 162 -0.98 -3.14 -11.61
C ILE A 162 -0.54 -4.20 -12.61
N ASN A 163 0.38 -3.88 -13.52
CA ASN A 163 0.90 -4.83 -14.50
C ASN A 163 1.62 -6.01 -13.83
N TRP A 164 2.46 -5.75 -12.82
CA TRP A 164 3.14 -6.81 -12.06
C TRP A 164 2.14 -7.75 -11.38
N ALA A 165 1.06 -7.19 -10.81
CA ALA A 165 0.02 -7.94 -10.13
C ALA A 165 -0.85 -8.78 -11.10
N LEU A 166 -1.00 -8.34 -12.36
CA LEU A 166 -1.77 -9.04 -13.40
C LEU A 166 -0.93 -10.05 -14.20
N PHE A 167 0.39 -9.92 -14.23
CA PHE A 167 1.27 -10.86 -14.93
C PHE A 167 1.19 -12.25 -14.29
N LYS A 168 1.04 -13.32 -15.08
CA LYS A 168 0.94 -14.71 -14.59
C LYS A 168 2.22 -15.48 -14.86
#